data_AF-A0A7H8Z9S4-F1
#
_entry.id   AF-A0A7H8Z9S4-F1
#
_cell.length_a   1.000
_cell.length_b   1.000
_cell.length_c   1.000
_cell.angle_alpha   90.00
_cell.angle_beta   90.00
_cell.angle_gamma   90.00
#
_symmetry.space_group_name_H-M   'P 1'
#
loop_
_entity.id
_entity.type
_entity.pdbx_description
1 polymer ?
#
loop_
_entity_poly.entity_id
_entity_poly.type
_entity_poly.pdbx_seq_one_letter_code
_entity_poly.pdbx_strand_id
1 'polypeptide(L)'
;MCNVDLEKHLDRIGIAYETSAFTDGIRPESEEDIKKFEANYASIPAEYRWLLLNLGGCYLVEPWIFNLKELEENYTYFEKAYEEYMSECENGPVFPIGGLGDGSIVFIDLKSGKVRGYNNDYVDLEEIAENFSELVLDLVEQVESFS
;
A
#
# COMPACT_ATOMS: atom_id res chain seq x y z
N MET A 1 -8.09 4.13 20.17
CA MET A 1 -7.02 3.35 19.52
C MET A 1 -7.70 2.43 18.52
N CYS A 2 -7.42 2.59 17.23
CA CYS A 2 -7.87 1.65 16.22
C CYS A 2 -7.19 0.31 16.51
N ASN A 3 -7.95 -0.78 16.48
CA ASN A 3 -7.42 -2.13 16.64
C ASN A 3 -6.78 -2.54 15.31
N VAL A 4 -5.53 -2.14 15.08
CA VAL A 4 -4.81 -2.45 13.85
C VAL A 4 -4.40 -3.92 13.88
N ASP A 5 -4.85 -4.70 12.91
CA ASP A 5 -4.65 -6.16 12.94
C ASP A 5 -3.17 -6.53 12.77
N LEU A 6 -2.43 -5.77 11.96
CA LEU A 6 -0.99 -5.95 11.74
C LEU A 6 -0.14 -5.85 13.01
N GLU A 7 -0.58 -5.10 14.01
CA GLU A 7 0.17 -4.95 15.27
C GLU A 7 0.32 -6.30 15.99
N LYS A 8 -0.65 -7.20 15.85
CA LYS A 8 -0.60 -8.55 16.44
C LYS A 8 0.42 -9.46 15.76
N HIS A 9 0.87 -9.09 14.55
CA HIS A 9 1.77 -9.86 13.71
C HIS A 9 3.14 -9.20 13.54
N LEU A 10 3.44 -8.13 14.30
CA LEU A 10 4.65 -7.33 14.15
C LEU A 10 5.94 -8.17 14.17
N ASP A 11 6.06 -9.13 15.10
CA ASP A 11 7.24 -9.99 15.18
C ASP A 11 7.44 -10.84 13.92
N ARG A 12 6.35 -11.41 13.39
CA ARG A 12 6.37 -12.22 12.15
C ARG A 12 6.73 -11.36 10.95
N ILE A 13 6.14 -10.17 10.85
CA ILE A 13 6.44 -9.21 9.78
C ILE A 13 7.91 -8.77 9.87
N GLY A 14 8.42 -8.50 11.07
CA GLY A 14 9.81 -8.13 11.30
C GLY A 14 10.81 -9.17 10.77
N ILE A 15 10.54 -10.46 11.00
CA ILE A 15 11.37 -11.56 10.48
C ILE A 15 11.40 -11.55 8.94
N ALA A 16 10.25 -11.34 8.29
CA ALA A 16 10.19 -11.26 6.84
C ALA A 16 11.00 -10.06 6.29
N TYR A 17 10.97 -8.92 6.98
CA TYR A 17 11.75 -7.73 6.64
C TYR A 17 13.26 -7.95 6.82
N GLU A 18 13.68 -8.69 7.84
CA GLU A 18 15.09 -9.04 8.04
C GLU A 18 15.59 -10.04 6.99
N THR A 19 14.69 -10.87 6.47
CA THR A 19 15.00 -11.91 5.47
C THR A 19 15.06 -11.36 4.05
N SER A 20 14.21 -10.37 3.72
CA SER A 20 14.17 -9.79 2.37
C SER A 20 15.28 -8.75 2.16
N ALA A 21 16.04 -8.92 1.07
CA ALA A 21 17.05 -7.94 0.65
C ALA A 21 16.44 -6.61 0.18
N PHE A 22 15.17 -6.61 -0.23
CA PHE A 22 14.48 -5.43 -0.75
C PHE A 22 13.96 -4.50 0.35
N THR A 23 13.89 -4.98 1.59
CA THR A 23 13.54 -4.18 2.76
C THR A 23 14.77 -3.61 3.48
N ASP A 24 15.99 -3.87 2.99
CA ASP A 24 17.19 -3.24 3.52
C ASP A 24 17.14 -1.71 3.32
N GLY A 25 17.53 -0.98 4.36
CA GLY A 25 17.47 0.48 4.37
C GLY A 25 16.08 1.09 4.53
N ILE A 26 14.99 0.33 4.50
CA ILE A 26 13.63 0.85 4.75
C ILE A 26 13.49 1.17 6.24
N ARG A 27 12.94 2.35 6.55
CA ARG A 27 12.83 2.86 7.93
C ARG A 27 11.43 3.43 8.17
N PRO A 28 10.93 3.35 9.42
CA PRO A 28 9.67 3.97 9.78
C PRO A 28 9.64 5.46 9.50
N GLU A 29 8.49 5.93 9.02
CA GLU A 29 8.23 7.34 8.73
C GLU A 29 7.91 8.12 10.01
N SER A 30 8.11 9.44 9.97
CA SER A 30 7.79 10.29 11.12
C SER A 30 6.31 10.71 11.11
N GLU A 31 5.74 10.85 12.31
CA GLU A 31 4.38 11.38 12.49
C GLU A 31 4.22 12.82 11.96
N GLU A 32 5.32 13.59 11.89
CA GLU A 32 5.35 14.93 11.29
C GLU A 32 5.21 14.85 9.77
N ASP A 33 5.99 13.99 9.12
CA ASP A 33 5.97 13.83 7.67
C ASP A 33 4.63 13.26 7.20
N ILE A 34 4.07 12.28 7.92
CA ILE A 34 2.72 11.75 7.66
C ILE A 34 1.68 12.87 7.69
N LYS A 35 1.68 13.71 8.74
CA LYS A 35 0.73 14.83 8.85
C LYS A 35 0.91 15.85 7.74
N LYS A 36 2.16 16.10 7.32
CA LYS A 36 2.46 17.00 6.21
C LYS A 36 1.89 16.46 4.90
N PHE A 37 2.05 15.16 4.64
CA PHE A 37 1.42 14.50 3.49
C PHE A 37 -0.10 14.60 3.56
N GLU A 38 -0.72 14.25 4.69
CA GLU A 38 -2.18 14.26 4.87
C GLU A 38 -2.78 15.67 4.70
N ALA A 39 -2.03 16.72 5.06
CA ALA A 39 -2.43 18.11 4.86
C ALA A 39 -2.37 18.56 3.39
N ASN A 40 -1.50 17.94 2.58
CA ASN A 40 -1.27 18.29 1.18
C ASN A 40 -2.12 17.46 0.20
N TYR A 41 -2.47 16.23 0.57
CA TYR A 41 -3.08 15.25 -0.33
C TYR A 41 -4.40 14.70 0.22
N ALA A 42 -4.34 13.62 1.02
CA ALA A 42 -5.51 13.02 1.65
C ALA A 42 -5.12 12.26 2.92
N SER A 43 -6.11 12.00 3.78
CA SER A 43 -5.92 11.18 4.99
C SER A 43 -5.51 9.76 4.61
N ILE A 44 -4.43 9.26 5.23
CA ILE A 44 -3.92 7.91 4.95
C ILE A 44 -4.80 6.89 5.69
N PRO A 45 -5.24 5.79 5.03
CA PRO A 45 -5.96 4.70 5.68
C PRO A 45 -5.22 4.16 6.90
N ALA A 46 -5.95 3.83 7.98
CA ALA A 46 -5.36 3.61 9.31
C ALA A 46 -4.29 2.50 9.33
N GLU A 47 -4.54 1.38 8.67
CA GLU A 47 -3.63 0.24 8.60
C GLU A 47 -2.39 0.55 7.76
N TYR A 48 -2.54 1.28 6.64
CA TYR A 48 -1.41 1.72 5.84
C TYR A 48 -0.58 2.78 6.57
N ARG A 49 -1.23 3.73 7.24
CA ARG A 49 -0.60 4.70 8.11
C ARG A 49 0.21 4.03 9.23
N TRP A 50 -0.34 2.97 9.83
CA TRP A 50 0.39 2.17 10.82
C TRP A 50 1.63 1.51 10.20
N LEU A 51 1.51 0.94 8.99
CA LEU A 51 2.65 0.34 8.29
C LEU A 51 3.75 1.38 8.03
N LEU A 52 3.41 2.57 7.53
CA LEU A 52 4.38 3.64 7.30
C LEU A 52 5.11 4.02 8.61
N LEU A 53 4.37 4.19 9.71
CA LEU A 53 4.91 4.61 11.01
C LEU A 53 5.73 3.55 11.75
N ASN A 54 5.57 2.27 11.41
CA ASN A 54 6.26 1.18 12.11
C ASN A 54 7.28 0.46 11.24
N LEU A 55 7.12 0.51 9.92
CA LEU A 55 7.88 -0.28 8.95
C LEU A 55 8.37 0.54 7.75
N GLY A 56 7.82 1.73 7.49
CA GLY A 56 8.26 2.63 6.41
C GLY A 56 7.58 2.38 5.08
N GLY A 57 7.68 1.15 4.58
CA GLY A 57 7.06 0.65 3.34
C GLY A 57 7.19 -0.88 3.33
N CYS A 58 6.63 -1.59 2.34
CA CYS A 58 6.71 -3.05 2.26
C CYS A 58 7.12 -3.50 0.86
N TYR A 59 8.31 -4.07 0.75
CA TYR A 59 8.91 -4.53 -0.52
C TYR A 59 9.30 -6.00 -0.40
N LEU A 60 8.46 -6.79 0.25
CA LEU A 60 8.71 -8.22 0.47
C LEU A 60 8.66 -9.00 -0.85
N VAL A 61 7.54 -8.88 -1.55
CA VAL A 61 7.27 -9.35 -2.91
C VAL A 61 6.28 -8.38 -3.57
N GLU A 62 5.93 -8.56 -4.84
CA GLU A 62 4.90 -7.73 -5.48
C GLU A 62 3.48 -8.08 -4.96
N PRO A 63 2.59 -7.07 -4.80
CA PRO A 63 2.84 -5.64 -5.04
C PRO A 63 3.75 -4.98 -4.01
N TRP A 64 4.58 -4.06 -4.49
CA TRP A 64 5.39 -3.19 -3.62
C TRP A 64 4.50 -2.11 -3.03
N ILE A 65 4.48 -2.05 -1.70
CA ILE A 65 3.77 -1.03 -0.93
C ILE A 65 4.75 0.11 -0.66
N PHE A 66 4.43 1.29 -1.20
CA PHE A 66 5.30 2.46 -1.19
C PHE A 66 5.54 2.98 0.23
N ASN A 67 6.73 3.55 0.42
CA ASN A 67 7.03 4.43 1.54
C ASN A 67 6.43 5.83 1.31
N LEU A 68 6.57 6.74 2.28
CA LEU A 68 5.92 8.04 2.18
C LEU A 68 6.50 8.89 1.05
N LYS A 69 7.82 8.80 0.80
CA LYS A 69 8.48 9.54 -0.27
C LYS A 69 7.97 9.11 -1.65
N GLU A 70 7.92 7.81 -1.91
CA GLU A 70 7.41 7.26 -3.17
C GLU A 70 5.93 7.57 -3.34
N LEU A 71 5.15 7.50 -2.26
CA LEU A 71 3.75 7.89 -2.27
C LEU A 71 3.60 9.36 -2.66
N GLU A 72 4.37 10.28 -2.08
CA GLU A 72 4.36 11.72 -2.40
C GLU A 72 4.76 11.98 -3.86
N GLU A 73 5.81 11.32 -4.35
CA GLU A 73 6.29 11.45 -5.74
C GLU A 73 5.26 10.96 -6.78
N ASN A 74 4.46 9.95 -6.43
CA ASN A 74 3.51 9.33 -7.36
C ASN A 74 2.04 9.74 -7.16
N TYR A 75 1.69 10.43 -6.07
CA TYR A 75 0.29 10.68 -5.70
C TYR A 75 -0.51 11.39 -6.80
N THR A 76 0.02 12.50 -7.33
CA THR A 76 -0.66 13.28 -8.37
C THR A 76 -0.71 12.57 -9.73
N TYR A 77 0.21 11.63 -9.97
CA TYR A 77 0.14 10.77 -11.15
C TYR A 77 -1.00 9.78 -11.02
N PHE A 78 -1.13 9.13 -9.85
CA PHE A 78 -2.24 8.24 -9.56
C PHE A 78 -3.59 8.93 -9.69
N GLU A 79 -3.77 10.12 -9.11
CA GLU A 79 -5.04 10.84 -9.18
C GLU A 79 -5.49 11.04 -10.64
N LYS A 80 -4.56 11.46 -11.50
CA LYS A 80 -4.83 11.64 -12.93
C LYS A 80 -5.13 10.32 -13.63
N ALA A 81 -4.30 9.29 -13.40
CA ALA A 81 -4.49 7.98 -14.03
C ALA A 81 -5.85 7.36 -13.64
N TYR A 82 -6.22 7.45 -12.37
CA TYR A 82 -7.50 6.94 -11.89
C TYR A 82 -8.69 7.75 -12.40
N GLU A 83 -8.59 9.09 -12.46
CA GLU A 83 -9.63 9.94 -13.04
C GLU A 83 -9.84 9.66 -14.53
N GLU A 84 -8.75 9.52 -15.30
CA GLU A 84 -8.80 9.18 -16.73
C GLU A 84 -9.46 7.81 -16.94
N TYR A 85 -9.02 6.80 -16.19
CA TYR A 85 -9.52 5.43 -16.32
C TYR A 85 -10.99 5.30 -15.90
N MET A 86 -11.37 5.88 -14.75
CA MET A 86 -12.74 5.76 -14.25
C MET A 86 -13.69 6.82 -14.82
N SER A 87 -13.25 7.66 -15.77
CA SER A 87 -14.05 8.77 -16.33
C SER A 87 -15.42 8.35 -16.87
N GLU A 88 -15.57 7.09 -17.32
CA GLU A 88 -16.83 6.54 -17.85
C GLU A 88 -17.62 5.68 -16.84
N CYS A 89 -17.14 5.52 -15.61
CA CYS A 89 -17.73 4.66 -14.58
C CYS A 89 -18.06 5.43 -13.31
N GLU A 90 -19.15 5.07 -12.61
CA GLU A 90 -19.34 5.53 -11.25
C GLU A 90 -18.33 4.85 -10.33
N ASN A 91 -17.36 5.63 -9.84
CA ASN A 91 -16.25 5.13 -9.03
C ASN A 91 -16.24 5.75 -7.64
N GLY A 92 -15.84 4.94 -6.65
CA GLY A 92 -15.68 5.37 -5.27
C GLY A 92 -14.34 6.06 -5.04
N PRO A 93 -14.18 6.73 -3.89
CA PRO A 93 -12.89 7.25 -3.48
C PRO A 93 -11.92 6.10 -3.22
N VAL A 94 -10.68 6.27 -3.65
CA VAL A 94 -9.60 5.28 -3.53
C VAL A 94 -8.35 5.96 -2.97
N PHE A 95 -7.44 5.16 -2.41
CA PHE A 95 -6.17 5.66 -1.91
C PHE A 95 -5.00 4.80 -2.43
N PRO A 96 -4.01 5.38 -3.14
CA PRO A 96 -2.90 4.60 -3.69
C PRO A 96 -1.99 4.12 -2.58
N ILE A 97 -1.48 2.90 -2.70
CA ILE A 97 -0.57 2.30 -1.72
C ILE A 97 0.70 1.73 -2.34
N GLY A 98 0.76 1.57 -3.66
CA GLY A 98 1.86 0.84 -4.28
C GLY A 98 1.67 0.52 -5.74
N GLY A 99 2.45 -0.44 -6.24
CA GLY A 99 2.37 -0.90 -7.63
C GLY A 99 3.02 -2.27 -7.87
N LEU A 100 2.90 -2.73 -9.12
CA LEU A 100 3.44 -4.03 -9.58
C LEU A 100 4.72 -3.87 -10.43
N GLY A 101 5.40 -2.72 -10.35
CA GLY A 101 6.66 -2.47 -11.06
C GLY A 101 6.55 -2.22 -12.57
N ASP A 102 5.41 -2.53 -13.21
CA ASP A 102 5.12 -2.33 -14.63
C ASP A 102 4.35 -1.03 -14.94
N GLY A 103 4.12 -0.20 -13.92
CA GLY A 103 3.29 1.00 -13.99
C GLY A 103 1.85 0.77 -13.53
N SER A 104 1.48 -0.46 -13.19
CA SER A 104 0.21 -0.76 -12.51
C SER A 104 0.20 -0.16 -11.11
N ILE A 105 -0.95 0.37 -10.71
CA ILE A 105 -1.13 1.03 -9.42
C ILE A 105 -2.05 0.19 -8.54
N VAL A 106 -1.61 -0.05 -7.32
CA VAL A 106 -2.38 -0.73 -6.28
C VAL A 106 -2.93 0.29 -5.30
N PHE A 107 -4.20 0.14 -4.95
CA PHE A 107 -4.92 1.10 -4.12
C PHE A 107 -5.94 0.42 -3.20
N ILE A 108 -6.34 1.12 -2.15
CA ILE A 108 -7.44 0.74 -1.25
C ILE A 108 -8.72 1.42 -1.76
N ASP A 109 -9.76 0.63 -2.02
CA ASP A 109 -11.12 1.15 -2.20
C ASP A 109 -11.65 1.61 -0.84
N LEU A 110 -11.79 2.92 -0.64
CA LEU A 110 -12.14 3.47 0.67
C LEU A 110 -13.60 3.19 1.07
N LYS A 111 -14.44 2.74 0.14
CA LYS A 111 -15.82 2.36 0.42
C LYS A 111 -15.92 0.91 0.87
N SER A 112 -15.18 0.00 0.23
CA SER A 112 -15.24 -1.43 0.54
C SER A 112 -14.15 -1.90 1.52
N GLY A 113 -13.03 -1.17 1.62
CA GLY A 113 -11.84 -1.56 2.37
C GLY A 113 -10.93 -2.54 1.62
N LYS A 114 -11.35 -3.02 0.43
CA LYS A 114 -10.60 -3.97 -0.39
C LYS A 114 -9.38 -3.34 -1.04
N VAL A 115 -8.36 -4.14 -1.28
CA VAL A 115 -7.20 -3.75 -2.06
C VAL A 115 -7.40 -4.20 -3.50
N ARG A 116 -7.20 -3.28 -4.45
CA ARG A 116 -7.36 -3.53 -5.88
C ARG A 116 -6.19 -2.99 -6.68
N GLY A 117 -5.98 -3.59 -7.85
CA GLY A 117 -4.98 -3.18 -8.84
C GLY A 117 -5.63 -2.58 -10.08
N TYR A 118 -5.04 -1.49 -10.57
CA TYR A 118 -5.24 -0.99 -11.92
C TYR A 118 -4.03 -1.36 -12.76
N ASN A 119 -4.26 -2.05 -13.87
CA ASN A 119 -3.25 -2.31 -14.89
C ASN A 119 -3.65 -1.59 -16.18
N ASN A 120 -2.74 -0.77 -16.73
CA ASN A 120 -2.98 0.04 -17.92
C ASN A 120 -3.30 -0.77 -19.18
N ASP A 121 -2.94 -2.06 -19.19
CA ASP A 121 -3.20 -3.00 -20.29
C ASP A 121 -4.55 -3.73 -20.17
N TYR A 122 -5.23 -3.64 -19.02
CA TYR A 122 -6.48 -4.36 -18.75
C TYR A 122 -7.64 -3.40 -18.48
N VAL A 123 -8.83 -3.81 -18.93
CA VAL A 123 -10.05 -2.97 -18.85
C VAL A 123 -10.69 -3.03 -17.46
N ASP A 124 -10.37 -4.03 -16.63
CA ASP A 124 -11.02 -4.29 -15.35
C ASP A 124 -10.06 -4.14 -14.16
N LEU A 125 -10.60 -3.68 -13.02
CA LEU A 125 -9.89 -3.67 -11.75
C LEU A 125 -9.73 -5.10 -11.21
N GLU A 126 -8.51 -5.47 -10.87
CA GLU A 126 -8.22 -6.73 -10.21
C GLU A 126 -8.40 -6.59 -8.69
N GLU A 127 -9.05 -7.56 -8.07
CA GLU A 127 -9.09 -7.67 -6.61
C GLU A 127 -7.85 -8.41 -6.12
N ILE A 128 -7.05 -7.74 -5.29
CA ILE A 128 -5.77 -8.26 -4.80
C ILE A 128 -5.93 -8.86 -3.41
N ALA A 129 -6.70 -8.20 -2.52
CA ALA A 129 -6.97 -8.69 -1.18
C ALA A 129 -8.28 -8.12 -0.63
N GLU A 130 -8.92 -8.84 0.29
CA GLU A 130 -10.15 -8.36 0.94
C GLU A 130 -9.91 -7.12 1.83
N ASN A 131 -8.68 -6.94 2.34
CA ASN A 131 -8.28 -5.75 3.09
C ASN A 131 -6.75 -5.59 3.11
N PHE A 132 -6.28 -4.43 3.59
CA PHE A 132 -4.84 -4.13 3.63
C PHE A 132 -4.03 -5.06 4.55
N SER A 133 -4.61 -5.52 5.67
CA SER A 133 -3.88 -6.39 6.58
C SER A 133 -3.65 -7.77 5.97
N GLU A 134 -4.67 -8.30 5.29
CA GLU A 134 -4.59 -9.54 4.52
C GLU A 134 -3.50 -9.47 3.45
N LEU A 135 -3.48 -8.39 2.65
CA LEU A 135 -2.40 -8.18 1.67
C LEU A 135 -1.02 -8.32 2.31
N VAL A 136 -0.73 -7.58 3.39
CA VAL A 136 0.60 -7.60 4.03
C VAL A 136 0.94 -8.99 4.57
N LEU A 137 -0.03 -9.70 5.13
CA LEU A 137 0.18 -11.05 5.66
C LEU A 137 0.42 -12.08 4.54
N ASP A 138 -0.25 -11.94 3.41
CA ASP A 138 -0.01 -12.77 2.22
C ASP A 138 1.39 -12.54 1.65
N LEU A 139 1.86 -11.28 1.62
CA LEU A 139 3.24 -10.95 1.21
C LEU A 139 4.28 -11.60 2.15
N VAL A 140 4.00 -11.60 3.46
CA VAL A 140 4.86 -12.26 4.46
C VAL A 140 4.88 -13.77 4.24
N GLU A 141 3.72 -14.41 4.07
CA GLU A 141 3.62 -15.85 3.81
C GLU A 141 4.37 -16.26 2.54
N GLN A 142 4.34 -15.43 1.49
CA GLN A 142 5.12 -15.67 0.29
C GLN A 142 6.62 -15.68 0.57
N VAL A 143 7.17 -14.71 1.31
CA VAL A 143 8.60 -14.71 1.68
C VAL A 143 8.97 -15.96 2.49
N GLU A 144 8.11 -16.37 3.43
CA GLU A 144 8.30 -17.59 4.21
C GLU A 144 8.32 -18.84 3.33
N SER A 145 7.56 -18.88 2.23
CA SER A 145 7.54 -20.01 1.30
C SER A 145 8.81 -20.18 0.46
N PHE A 146 9.60 -19.10 0.33
CA PHE A 146 10.87 -19.09 -0.41
C PHE A 146 12.12 -19.25 0.48
N SER A 147 11.94 -19.27 1.80
CA SER A 147 13.01 -19.31 2.83
C SER A 147 13.33 -20.74 3.28
#